data_AF-A0A1Q6RUQ8-F1
#
_entry.id   AF-A0A1Q6RUQ8-F1
#
_cell.length_a   1.000
_cell.length_b   1.000
_cell.length_c   1.000
_cell.angle_alpha   90.00
_cell.angle_beta   90.00
_cell.angle_gamma   90.00
#
_symmetry.space_group_name_H-M   'P 1'
#
loop_
_entity.id
_entity.type
_entity.pdbx_description
1 polymer ?
#
loop_
_entity_poly.entity_id
_entity_poly.type
_entity_poly.pdbx_seq_one_letter_code
_entity_poly.pdbx_strand_id
1 'polypeptide(L)' 'MSVIEKCALGLVLLFLAVACAASALGFGALWLLNATAAVTGISLGLNLFNALTIGVLGVPGLGLLLLVKWVLI' A
#
# COMPACT_ATOMS: atom_id res chain seq x y z
N MET A 1 12.88 13.46 30.50
CA MET A 1 12.91 13.11 29.07
C MET A 1 13.76 14.15 28.34
N SER A 2 14.92 13.73 27.86
CA SER A 2 15.88 14.60 27.17
C SER A 2 15.30 15.12 25.85
N VAL A 3 15.81 16.25 25.33
CA VAL A 3 15.44 16.80 24.01
C VAL A 3 15.66 15.75 22.91
N ILE A 4 16.68 14.90 23.06
CA ILE A 4 17.03 13.82 22.14
C ILE A 4 15.93 12.75 22.09
N GLU A 5 15.36 12.34 23.23
CA GLU A 5 14.24 11.39 23.28
C GLU A 5 12.98 11.94 22.61
N LYS A 6 12.67 13.23 22.82
CA LYS A 6 11.52 13.87 22.20
C LYS A 6 11.65 13.92 20.67
N CYS A 7 12.84 14.25 20.16
CA CYS A 7 13.13 14.23 18.73
C CYS A 7 13.04 12.81 18.15
N ALA A 8 13.59 11.81 18.84
CA ALA A 8 13.53 10.41 18.40
C ALA A 8 12.09 9.89 18.34
N LEU A 9 11.30 10.13 19.39
CA LEU A 9 9.88 9.78 19.42
C LEU A 9 9.08 10.48 18.31
N GLY A 10 9.34 11.77 18.07
CA GLY A 10 8.71 12.52 16.99
C GLY A 10 8.98 11.92 15.60
N LEU A 11 10.23 11.52 15.35
CA LEU A 11 10.61 10.88 14.08
C LEU A 11 9.96 9.50 13.92
N VAL A 12 9.94 8.70 14.98
CA VAL A 12 9.30 7.37 14.97
C VAL A 12 7.80 7.49 14.70
N LEU A 13 7.12 8.42 15.37
CA LEU A 13 5.69 8.66 15.15
C LEU A 13 5.41 9.17 13.74
N LEU A 14 6.28 10.02 13.17
CA LEU A 14 6.15 10.48 11.79
C LEU A 14 6.24 9.31 10.80
N PHE A 15 7.24 8.44 10.96
CA PHE A 15 7.38 7.25 10.11
C PHE A 15 6.18 6.31 10.24
N LEU A 16 5.69 6.10 11.47
CA LEU A 16 4.54 5.23 11.70
C LEU A 16 3.26 5.81 11.09
N ALA A 17 3.05 7.13 11.18
CA ALA A 17 1.93 7.81 10.56
C ALA A 17 1.98 7.70 9.03
N VAL A 18 3.15 7.91 8.42
CA VAL A 18 3.34 7.76 6.97
C VAL A 18 3.08 6.32 6.53
N ALA A 19 3.60 5.32 7.23
CA ALA A 19 3.39 3.92 6.89
C ALA A 19 1.91 3.51 6.97
N CYS A 20 1.20 4.01 7.99
CA CYS A 20 -0.23 3.72 8.17
C CYS A 20 -1.08 4.39 7.06
N ALA A 21 -0.79 5.65 6.75
CA ALA A 21 -1.46 6.38 5.67
C ALA A 21 -1.23 5.72 4.30
N ALA A 22 0.01 5.31 4.02
CA ALA A 22 0.35 4.66 2.77
C ALA A 22 -0.31 3.28 2.62
N SER A 23 -0.41 2.51 3.71
CA SER A 23 -1.10 1.21 3.72
C SER A 23 -2.61 1.37 3.51
N ALA A 24 -3.23 2.39 4.14
CA ALA A 24 -4.65 2.70 3.93
C ALA A 24 -4.92 3.12 2.47
N LEU A 25 -4.03 3.92 1.88
CA LEU A 25 -4.11 4.34 0.49
C LEU A 25 -3.93 3.16 -0.47
N GLY A 26 -2.99 2.25 -0.18
CA GLY A 26 -2.81 1.00 -0.93
C GLY A 26 -4.04 0.08 -0.86
N PHE A 27 -4.72 0.02 0.28
CA PHE A 27 -5.98 -0.71 0.44
C PHE A 27 -7.12 -0.06 -0.36
N GLY A 28 -7.23 1.27 -0.34
CA GLY A 28 -8.19 2.02 -1.16
C GLY A 28 -7.97 1.84 -2.66
N ALA A 29 -6.70 1.83 -3.09
CA ALA A 29 -6.35 1.55 -4.47
C ALA A 29 -6.77 0.11 -4.88
N LEU A 30 -6.50 -0.89 -4.04
CA LEU A 30 -6.98 -2.25 -4.29
C LEU A 30 -8.49 -2.36 -4.33
N TRP A 31 -9.19 -1.61 -3.48
CA TRP A 31 -10.65 -1.58 -3.46
C TRP A 31 -11.22 -1.06 -4.79
N LEU A 32 -10.69 0.06 -5.31
CA LEU A 32 -11.04 0.60 -6.63
C LEU A 32 -10.72 -0.39 -7.77
N LEU A 33 -9.58 -1.06 -7.68
CA LEU A 33 -9.12 -2.04 -8.66
C LEU A 33 -10.04 -3.27 -8.68
N ASN A 34 -10.43 -3.75 -7.51
CA ASN A 34 -11.37 -4.87 -7.37
C ASN A 34 -12.78 -4.48 -7.81
N ALA A 35 -13.24 -3.26 -7.52
CA ALA A 35 -14.50 -2.74 -8.04
C ALA A 35 -14.53 -2.67 -9.57
N THR A 36 -13.39 -2.33 -10.18
CA THR A 36 -13.23 -2.29 -11.65
C THR A 36 -12.97 -3.67 -12.26
N ALA A 37 -12.65 -4.69 -11.44
CA ALA A 37 -12.40 -6.05 -11.90
C ALA A 37 -13.63 -6.70 -12.57
N ALA A 38 -14.85 -6.24 -12.26
CA ALA A 38 -16.05 -6.67 -12.97
C ALA A 38 -16.06 -6.25 -14.45
N VAL A 39 -15.32 -5.19 -14.80
CA VAL A 39 -15.23 -4.66 -16.17
C VAL A 39 -13.96 -5.14 -16.87
N THR A 40 -12.84 -5.27 -16.13
CA THR A 40 -11.54 -5.66 -16.70
C THR A 40 -11.20 -7.13 -16.57
N GLY A 41 -11.96 -7.91 -15.78
CA GLY A 41 -11.70 -9.32 -15.48
C GLY A 41 -10.47 -9.57 -14.59
N ILE A 42 -9.73 -8.53 -14.21
CA ILE A 42 -8.48 -8.64 -13.45
C ILE A 42 -8.71 -8.16 -12.02
N SER A 43 -8.68 -9.09 -11.07
CA SER A 43 -8.74 -8.81 -9.63
C SER A 43 -7.44 -9.21 -8.94
N LEU A 44 -6.85 -8.27 -8.20
CA LEU A 44 -5.70 -8.56 -7.33
C LEU A 44 -6.12 -9.16 -5.99
N GLY A 45 -7.40 -9.06 -5.60
CA GLY A 45 -7.90 -9.45 -4.28
C GLY A 45 -7.55 -8.44 -3.18
N LEU A 46 -8.48 -8.21 -2.25
CA LEU A 46 -8.32 -7.30 -1.11
C LEU A 46 -7.58 -7.99 0.03
N ASN A 47 -6.24 -7.98 -0.02
CA ASN A 47 -5.39 -8.59 0.99
C ASN A 47 -4.37 -7.60 1.55
N LEU A 48 -4.01 -7.80 2.82
CA LEU A 48 -3.05 -6.96 3.53
C LEU A 48 -1.67 -6.95 2.85
N PHE A 49 -1.24 -8.08 2.30
CA PHE A 49 0.03 -8.19 1.56
C PHE A 49 0.07 -7.31 0.30
N ASN A 50 -1.00 -7.31 -0.49
CA ASN A 50 -1.10 -6.47 -1.68
C ASN A 50 -1.18 -4.99 -1.30
N ALA A 51 -1.94 -4.68 -0.24
CA ALA A 51 -2.12 -3.31 0.24
C ALA A 51 -0.80 -2.74 0.76
N LEU A 52 -0.02 -3.56 1.46
CA LEU A 52 1.32 -3.20 1.92
C LEU A 52 2.30 -3.05 0.76
N THR A 53 2.23 -3.92 -0.25
CA THR A 53 3.07 -3.81 -1.46
C THR A 53 2.81 -2.49 -2.19
N ILE A 54 1.54 -2.08 -2.34
CA ILE A 54 1.17 -0.80 -2.95
C ILE A 54 1.44 0.37 -2.00
N GLY A 55 1.28 0.18 -0.69
CA GLY A 55 1.57 1.22 0.30
C GLY A 55 3.06 1.53 0.40
N VAL A 56 3.93 0.52 0.36
CA VAL A 56 5.40 0.67 0.44
C VAL A 56 5.98 1.15 -0.89
N LEU A 57 5.55 0.56 -2.01
CA LEU A 57 6.10 0.90 -3.33
C LEU A 57 5.33 2.02 -4.01
N GLY A 58 4.11 2.35 -3.60
CA GLY A 58 3.25 3.34 -4.25
C GLY A 58 2.66 2.85 -5.58
N VAL A 59 2.53 3.78 -6.53
CA VAL A 59 2.08 3.53 -7.91
C VAL A 59 2.84 2.39 -8.62
N PRO A 60 4.19 2.28 -8.55
CA PRO A 60 4.89 1.17 -9.20
C PRO A 60 4.56 -0.19 -8.56
N GLY A 61 4.22 -0.25 -7.27
CA GLY A 61 3.73 -1.49 -6.64
C GLY A 61 2.43 -1.99 -7.25
N LEU A 62 1.54 -1.06 -7.60
CA LEU A 62 0.28 -1.37 -8.28
C LEU A 62 0.53 -1.94 -9.69
N GLY A 63 1.42 -1.31 -10.45
CA GLY A 63 1.83 -1.79 -11.77
C GLY A 63 2.54 -3.15 -11.73
N LEU A 64 3.43 -3.37 -10.75
CA LEU A 64 4.13 -4.63 -10.56
C LEU A 64 3.16 -5.78 -10.23
N LEU A 65 2.21 -5.56 -9.31
CA LEU A 65 1.21 -6.58 -8.97
C LEU A 65 0.33 -6.93 -10.18
N LEU A 66 -0.07 -5.93 -10.96
CA LEU A 66 -0.80 -6.15 -12.22
C LEU A 66 0.05 -6.93 -13.23
N LEU A 67 1.31 -6.56 -13.45
CA LEU A 67 2.22 -7.27 -14.34
C LEU A 67 2.44 -8.72 -13.92
N VAL A 68 2.62 -8.97 -12.62
CA VAL A 68 2.75 -10.33 -12.07
C VAL A 68 1.48 -11.14 -12.37
N LYS A 69 0.28 -10.57 -12.22
CA LYS A 69 -0.96 -11.25 -12.61
C LYS A 69 -1.08 -11.49 -14.12
N TRP A 70 -0.59 -10.56 -14.94
CA TRP A 70 -0.58 -10.69 -16.39
C TRP A 70 0.41 -11.74 -16.90
N VAL A 71 1.59 -11.87 -16.27
CA VAL A 71 2.62 -12.85 -16.65
C VAL A 71 2.29 -14.26 -16.15
N LEU A 72 1.62 -14.37 -15.01
CA LEU A 72 1.24 -15.65 -14.40
C LEU A 72 -0.15 -16.16 -14.84
N ILE A 73 -0.79 -15.48 -15.79
CA ILE A 73 -2.03 -15.94 -16.42
C ILE A 73 -1.72 -17.00 -17.49
#